data_AF-A0A852VB88-F1
#
_entry.id   AF-A0A852VB88-F1
#
_cell.length_a   1.000
_cell.length_b   1.000
_cell.length_c   1.000
_cell.angle_alpha   90.00
_cell.angle_beta   90.00
_cell.angle_gamma   90.00
#
_symmetry.space_group_name_H-M   'P 1'
#
loop_
_entity.id
_entity.type
_entity.pdbx_description
1 polymer ?
#
loop_
_entity_poly.entity_id
_entity_poly.type
_entity_poly.pdbx_seq_one_letter_code
_entity_poly.pdbx_strand_id
1 'polypeptide(L)'
;MGDLIEERALRALSAAFDVTAPVIRHDRREFPEGTPFLSLRLPGSADAAVFLDGSRWIYLSEPEHGRMPTQFAAGRLGDDPEIVVRRLVAVLAPPRRDRLPVRLLKAFLLALLTGLGVGMLSVVVMAVLIVGNGYLSETTTAWAYGLGGLFALAAGIWTAARWWRAG
;
A
#
# COMPACT_ATOMS: atom_id res chain seq x y z
N MET A 1 43.05 10.30 3.07
CA MET A 1 42.45 11.63 2.78
C MET A 1 40.99 11.49 2.34
N GLY A 2 40.62 10.42 1.63
CA GLY A 2 39.22 10.09 1.29
C GLY A 2 38.30 9.90 2.49
N ASP A 3 38.73 9.15 3.51
CA ASP A 3 37.91 8.83 4.69
C ASP A 3 37.42 10.07 5.45
N LEU A 4 38.26 11.11 5.56
CA LEU A 4 37.90 12.36 6.24
C LEU A 4 36.84 13.17 5.46
N ILE A 5 36.84 13.07 4.13
CA ILE A 5 35.87 13.76 3.27
C ILE A 5 34.54 13.02 3.35
N GLU A 6 34.58 11.70 3.19
CA GLU A 6 33.41 10.84 3.28
C GLU A 6 32.74 10.92 4.65
N GLU A 7 33.51 10.95 5.72
CA GLU A 7 32.98 11.06 7.07
C GLU A 7 32.35 12.43 7.37
N ARG A 8 32.89 13.52 6.83
CA ARG A 8 32.24 14.83 6.89
C ARG A 8 30.95 14.85 6.09
N ALA A 9 30.95 14.23 4.91
CA ALA A 9 29.80 14.19 4.03
C ALA A 9 28.65 13.37 4.63
N LEU A 10 28.94 12.21 5.23
CA LEU A 10 27.98 11.38 5.94
C LEU A 10 27.39 12.11 7.15
N ARG A 11 28.22 12.85 7.91
CA ARG A 11 27.73 13.69 9.01
C ARG A 11 26.81 14.81 8.53
N ALA A 12 27.15 15.47 7.42
CA ALA A 12 26.29 16.51 6.84
C ALA A 12 24.95 15.93 6.36
N LEU A 13 24.97 14.74 5.75
CA LEU A 13 23.77 14.05 5.30
C LEU A 13 22.88 13.62 6.47
N SER A 14 23.48 13.09 7.56
CA SER A 14 22.78 12.73 8.80
C SER A 14 22.07 13.94 9.41
N ALA A 15 22.77 15.07 9.53
CA ALA A 15 22.16 16.32 10.02
C ALA A 15 21.02 16.81 9.11
N ALA A 16 21.15 16.67 7.79
CA ALA A 16 20.08 17.01 6.86
C ALA A 16 18.85 16.10 7.00
N PHE A 17 19.03 14.82 7.35
CA PHE A 17 17.94 13.91 7.67
C PHE A 17 17.20 14.32 8.94
N ASP A 18 17.92 14.72 10.00
CA ASP A 18 17.30 15.21 11.25
C ASP A 18 16.39 16.41 11.01
N VAL A 19 16.79 17.33 10.13
CA VAL A 19 16.03 18.55 9.82
C VAL A 19 14.88 18.26 8.83
N THR A 20 15.17 17.56 7.74
CA THR A 20 14.25 17.43 6.60
C THR A 20 13.27 16.26 6.76
N ALA A 21 13.67 15.21 7.47
CA ALA A 21 12.91 13.98 7.60
C ALA A 21 13.10 13.31 8.98
N PRO A 22 12.66 13.97 10.08
CA PRO A 22 12.88 13.50 11.46
C PRO A 22 12.22 12.16 11.79
N VAL A 23 11.27 11.72 10.95
CA VAL A 23 10.59 10.43 11.09
C VAL A 23 11.48 9.26 10.63
N ILE A 24 12.47 9.53 9.79
CA ILE A 24 13.42 8.54 9.27
C ILE A 24 14.51 8.33 10.31
N ARG A 25 14.50 7.16 10.94
CA ARG A 25 15.59 6.78 11.84
C ARG A 25 16.80 6.47 10.98
N HIS A 26 17.94 7.02 11.36
CA HIS A 26 19.18 6.75 10.66
C HIS A 26 20.28 6.42 11.65
N ASP A 27 21.14 5.50 11.25
CA ASP A 27 22.25 5.04 12.06
C ASP A 27 23.46 4.81 11.16
N ARG A 28 24.65 5.15 11.64
CA ARG A 28 25.87 4.93 10.87
C ARG A 28 26.35 3.51 11.11
N ARG A 29 26.65 2.81 10.01
CA ARG A 29 27.20 1.46 10.03
C ARG A 29 28.33 1.34 9.02
N GLU A 30 29.01 0.22 9.04
CA GLU A 30 30.09 -0.11 8.11
C GLU A 30 29.74 -1.42 7.41
N PHE A 31 29.98 -1.45 6.11
CA PHE A 31 29.90 -2.69 5.34
C PHE A 31 31.04 -3.64 5.74
N PRO A 32 30.94 -4.95 5.49
CA PRO A 32 32.02 -5.91 5.76
C PRO A 32 33.37 -5.53 5.13
N GLU A 33 33.33 -4.81 4.00
CA GLU A 33 34.50 -4.29 3.29
C GLU A 33 35.10 -3.03 3.94
N GLY A 34 34.49 -2.51 5.03
CA GLY A 34 34.95 -1.34 5.79
C GLY A 34 34.43 0.00 5.27
N THR A 35 33.58 0.01 4.23
CA THR A 35 32.99 1.26 3.69
C THR A 35 31.86 1.76 4.60
N PRO A 36 31.88 3.03 5.05
CA PRO A 36 30.84 3.56 5.92
C PRO A 36 29.55 3.83 5.14
N PHE A 37 28.41 3.54 5.75
CA PHE A 37 27.10 3.82 5.19
C PHE A 37 26.13 4.31 6.27
N LEU A 38 25.10 5.01 5.82
CA LEU A 38 23.97 5.43 6.63
C LEU A 38 22.83 4.42 6.43
N SER A 39 22.53 3.64 7.46
CA SER A 39 21.34 2.80 7.52
C SER A 39 20.14 3.69 7.78
N LEU A 40 19.13 3.62 6.91
CA LEU A 40 17.87 4.32 7.01
C LEU A 40 16.76 3.31 7.35
N ARG A 41 16.04 3.58 8.43
CA ARG A 41 14.88 2.83 8.89
C ARG A 41 13.64 3.70 8.83
N LEU A 42 12.71 3.30 7.98
CA LEU A 42 11.44 3.99 7.79
C LEU A 42 10.30 3.16 8.37
N PRO A 43 9.38 3.77 9.12
CA PRO A 43 8.22 3.04 9.64
C PRO A 43 7.32 2.58 8.48
N GLY A 44 7.31 1.28 8.23
CA GLY A 44 6.43 0.64 7.24
C GLY A 44 7.02 0.45 5.84
N SER A 45 8.34 0.58 5.67
CA SER A 45 9.06 0.14 4.46
C SER A 45 10.32 -0.66 4.82
N ALA A 46 10.89 -1.31 3.82
CA ALA A 46 12.22 -1.92 3.88
C ALA A 46 13.27 -0.94 4.41
N ASP A 47 14.27 -1.49 5.09
CA ASP A 47 15.47 -0.76 5.47
C ASP A 47 16.25 -0.38 4.20
N ALA A 48 17.01 0.70 4.28
CA ALA A 48 17.85 1.14 3.17
C ALA A 48 19.25 1.54 3.66
N ALA A 49 20.21 1.49 2.75
CA ALA A 49 21.56 1.94 2.97
C ALA A 49 21.88 3.09 2.01
N VAL A 50 22.49 4.15 2.53
CA VAL A 50 23.03 5.25 1.73
C VAL A 50 24.53 5.34 1.97
N PHE A 51 25.32 5.25 0.92
CA PHE A 51 26.77 5.32 1.00
C PHE A 51 27.34 6.20 -0.11
N LEU A 52 28.59 6.61 0.06
CA LEU A 52 29.30 7.38 -0.94
C LEU A 52 30.12 6.42 -1.80
N ASP A 53 29.87 6.43 -3.11
CA ASP A 53 30.70 5.72 -4.08
C ASP A 53 31.42 6.75 -4.96
N GLY A 54 32.71 6.95 -4.66
CA GLY A 54 33.55 7.99 -5.26
C GLY A 54 33.01 9.40 -5.02
N SER A 55 32.29 9.95 -6.00
CA SER A 55 31.68 11.30 -5.92
C SER A 55 30.15 11.28 -5.95
N ARG A 56 29.53 10.11 -5.83
CA ARG A 56 28.08 9.93 -5.94
C ARG A 56 27.51 9.33 -4.67
N TRP A 57 26.35 9.86 -4.26
CA TRP A 57 25.53 9.25 -3.23
C TRP A 57 24.75 8.10 -3.85
N ILE A 58 24.96 6.88 -3.35
CA ILE A 58 24.23 5.70 -3.76
C ILE A 58 23.23 5.35 -2.68
N TYR A 59 21.99 5.13 -3.10
CA TYR A 59 20.95 4.54 -2.28
C TYR A 59 20.73 3.10 -2.70
N LEU A 60 20.59 2.22 -1.71
CA LEU A 60 20.27 0.81 -1.88
C LEU A 60 19.14 0.43 -0.91
N SER A 61 17.99 0.01 -1.43
CA SER A 61 16.92 -0.56 -0.60
C SER A 61 17.14 -2.04 -0.36
N GLU A 62 16.86 -2.52 0.84
CA GLU A 62 16.79 -3.94 1.12
C GLU A 62 15.62 -4.59 0.35
N PRO A 63 15.81 -5.78 -0.25
CA PRO A 63 14.75 -6.46 -0.97
C PRO A 63 13.64 -6.92 -0.02
N GLU A 64 12.49 -6.27 -0.07
CA GLU A 64 11.24 -6.82 0.47
C GLU A 64 10.87 -8.11 -0.29
N HIS A 65 10.30 -9.10 0.41
CA HIS A 65 9.82 -10.34 -0.22
C HIS A 65 8.91 -10.04 -1.43
N GLY A 66 9.38 -10.38 -2.63
CA GLY A 66 8.66 -10.17 -3.89
C GLY A 66 8.90 -8.83 -4.59
N ARG A 67 9.84 -7.99 -4.13
CA ARG A 67 10.26 -6.75 -4.82
C ARG A 67 11.74 -6.81 -5.19
N MET A 68 12.06 -6.33 -6.38
CA MET A 68 13.46 -6.15 -6.78
C MET A 68 14.11 -5.08 -5.89
N PRO A 69 15.36 -5.31 -5.43
CA PRO A 69 16.12 -4.27 -4.75
C PRO A 69 16.30 -3.09 -5.70
N THR A 70 16.02 -1.89 -5.22
CA THR A 70 16.24 -0.65 -5.96
C THR A 70 17.57 -0.04 -5.58
N GLN A 71 18.38 0.25 -6.59
CA GLN A 71 19.62 1.00 -6.46
C GLN A 71 19.51 2.25 -7.32
N PHE A 72 19.79 3.41 -6.76
CA PHE A 72 19.85 4.65 -7.53
C PHE A 72 20.89 5.64 -7.00
N ALA A 73 21.38 6.50 -7.89
CA ALA A 73 22.25 7.60 -7.52
C ALA A 73 21.40 8.79 -7.05
N ALA A 74 21.50 9.13 -5.77
CA ALA A 74 20.73 10.20 -5.14
C ALA A 74 21.28 11.61 -5.44
N GLY A 75 22.56 11.72 -5.79
CA GLY A 75 23.22 12.99 -6.09
C GLY A 75 24.73 12.85 -6.14
N ARG A 76 25.41 13.99 -6.18
CA ARG A 76 26.88 14.09 -6.09
C ARG A 76 27.30 14.60 -4.72
N LEU A 77 28.54 14.32 -4.33
CA LEU A 77 29.14 14.77 -3.07
C LEU A 77 29.09 16.31 -2.88
N GLY A 78 29.18 17.06 -3.99
CA GLY A 78 29.11 18.53 -3.97
C GLY A 78 27.70 19.11 -4.02
N ASP A 79 26.66 18.27 -4.10
CA ASP A 79 25.28 18.74 -4.02
C ASP A 79 24.93 19.08 -2.57
N ASP A 80 24.01 20.03 -2.39
CA ASP A 80 23.48 20.38 -1.08
C ASP A 80 22.85 19.14 -0.42
N PRO A 81 23.28 18.74 0.80
CA PRO A 81 22.77 17.57 1.50
C PRO A 81 21.24 17.62 1.70
N GLU A 82 20.63 18.80 1.85
CA GLU A 82 19.16 18.92 1.94
C GLU A 82 18.47 18.48 0.65
N ILE A 83 19.05 18.83 -0.51
CA ILE A 83 18.52 18.44 -1.82
C ILE A 83 18.64 16.92 -2.01
N VAL A 84 19.78 16.36 -1.60
CA VAL A 84 20.01 14.90 -1.65
C VAL A 84 19.00 14.18 -0.77
N VAL A 85 18.77 14.65 0.46
CA VAL A 85 17.75 14.09 1.37
C VAL A 85 16.35 14.20 0.77
N ARG A 86 15.96 15.36 0.20
CA ARG A 86 14.64 15.49 -0.45
C ARG A 86 14.44 14.50 -1.59
N ARG A 87 15.46 14.28 -2.41
CA ARG A 87 15.42 13.28 -3.50
C ARG A 87 15.34 11.86 -2.94
N LEU A 88 16.12 11.55 -1.91
CA LEU A 88 16.06 10.28 -1.21
C LEU A 88 14.66 10.02 -0.66
N VAL A 89 14.10 10.97 0.09
CA VAL A 89 12.75 10.91 0.67
C VAL A 89 11.68 10.75 -0.40
N ALA A 90 11.79 11.43 -1.55
CA ALA A 90 10.83 11.31 -2.64
C ALA A 90 10.77 9.90 -3.25
N VAL A 91 11.90 9.18 -3.26
CA VAL A 91 11.96 7.78 -3.74
C VAL A 91 11.62 6.79 -2.63
N LEU A 92 12.00 7.11 -1.39
CA LEU A 92 11.73 6.34 -0.17
C LEU A 92 10.25 6.36 0.25
N ALA A 93 9.54 7.44 -0.04
CA ALA A 93 8.12 7.53 0.27
C ALA A 93 7.40 6.42 -0.49
N PRO A 94 6.88 5.37 0.18
CA PRO A 94 6.04 4.43 -0.52
C PRO A 94 4.89 5.23 -1.16
N PRO A 95 4.48 4.92 -2.40
CA PRO A 95 3.28 5.53 -2.95
C PRO A 95 2.20 5.37 -1.90
N ARG A 96 1.70 6.50 -1.38
CA ARG A 96 0.81 6.55 -0.21
C ARG A 96 -0.12 5.35 -0.29
N ARG A 97 -0.14 4.57 0.78
CA ARG A 97 -0.98 3.37 0.93
C ARG A 97 -2.47 3.74 1.03
N ASP A 98 -2.91 4.77 0.31
CA ASP A 98 -4.28 5.23 0.07
C ASP A 98 -5.09 4.24 -0.79
N ARG A 99 -4.61 3.00 -0.92
CA ARG A 99 -5.40 1.93 -1.53
C ARG A 99 -6.52 1.46 -0.61
N LEU A 100 -6.46 1.68 0.70
CA LEU A 100 -7.54 1.30 1.62
C LEU A 100 -8.90 1.90 1.22
N PRO A 101 -9.07 3.22 1.02
CA PRO A 101 -10.35 3.80 0.62
C PRO A 101 -10.78 3.33 -0.78
N VAL A 102 -9.86 3.21 -1.74
CA VAL A 102 -10.17 2.72 -3.09
C VAL A 102 -10.57 1.25 -3.08
N ARG A 103 -9.93 0.44 -2.23
CA ARG A 103 -10.20 -0.98 -2.05
C ARG A 103 -11.54 -1.19 -1.35
N LEU A 104 -11.83 -0.41 -0.31
CA LEU A 104 -13.15 -0.35 0.33
C LEU A 104 -14.25 0.03 -0.67
N LEU A 105 -14.02 1.06 -1.48
CA LEU A 105 -14.98 1.50 -2.49
C LEU A 105 -15.25 0.41 -3.54
N LYS A 106 -14.20 -0.24 -4.06
CA LYS A 106 -14.35 -1.34 -5.02
C LYS A 106 -15.05 -2.55 -4.40
N ALA A 107 -14.70 -2.93 -3.17
CA ALA A 107 -15.35 -4.00 -2.44
C ALA A 107 -16.83 -3.72 -2.23
N PHE A 108 -17.17 -2.48 -1.86
CA PHE A 108 -18.55 -2.04 -1.66
C PHE A 108 -19.34 -2.06 -2.97
N LEU A 109 -18.79 -1.55 -4.07
CA LEU A 109 -19.43 -1.56 -5.38
C LEU A 109 -19.69 -2.99 -5.88
N LEU A 110 -18.71 -3.89 -5.73
CA LEU A 110 -18.86 -5.31 -6.06
C LEU A 110 -19.94 -5.96 -5.19
N ALA A 111 -19.91 -5.76 -3.88
CA ALA A 111 -20.91 -6.29 -2.97
C ALA A 111 -22.33 -5.81 -3.32
N LEU A 112 -22.48 -4.53 -3.66
CA LEU A 112 -23.76 -3.93 -4.04
C LEU A 112 -24.29 -4.52 -5.36
N LEU A 113 -23.44 -4.59 -6.40
CA LEU A 113 -23.83 -5.15 -7.71
C LEU A 113 -24.21 -6.62 -7.60
N THR A 114 -23.43 -7.40 -6.85
CA THR A 114 -23.67 -8.83 -6.68
C THR A 114 -24.93 -9.07 -5.84
N GLY A 115 -25.10 -8.31 -4.76
CA GLY A 115 -26.30 -8.35 -3.92
C GLY A 115 -27.57 -7.98 -4.69
N LEU A 116 -27.56 -6.88 -5.43
CA LEU A 116 -28.69 -6.48 -6.28
C LEU A 116 -29.02 -7.54 -7.33
N GLY A 117 -28.01 -8.07 -8.03
CA GLY A 117 -28.20 -9.08 -9.06
C GLY A 117 -28.85 -10.35 -8.52
N VAL A 118 -28.31 -10.90 -7.41
CA VAL A 118 -28.86 -12.10 -6.76
C VAL A 118 -30.25 -11.82 -6.20
N GLY A 119 -30.45 -10.69 -5.51
CA GLY A 119 -31.74 -10.30 -4.95
C GLY A 119 -32.83 -10.18 -6.01
N MET A 120 -32.56 -9.47 -7.11
CA MET A 120 -33.50 -9.36 -8.24
C MET A 120 -33.82 -10.73 -8.82
N LEU A 121 -32.79 -11.56 -9.07
CA LEU A 121 -32.99 -12.90 -9.62
C LEU A 121 -33.87 -13.76 -8.70
N SER A 122 -33.63 -13.72 -7.39
CA SER A 122 -34.44 -14.41 -6.39
C SER A 122 -35.91 -13.96 -6.41
N VAL A 123 -36.17 -12.65 -6.50
CA VAL A 123 -37.53 -12.11 -6.60
C VAL A 123 -38.21 -12.56 -7.89
N VAL A 124 -37.50 -12.54 -9.04
CA VAL A 124 -38.06 -13.00 -10.32
C VAL A 124 -38.43 -14.48 -10.26
N VAL A 125 -37.54 -15.33 -9.72
CA VAL A 125 -37.81 -16.77 -9.56
C VAL A 125 -39.03 -16.98 -8.66
N MET A 126 -39.11 -16.28 -7.53
CA MET A 126 -40.27 -16.40 -6.64
C MET A 126 -41.55 -15.87 -7.25
N ALA A 127 -41.50 -14.77 -8.02
CA ALA A 127 -42.66 -14.26 -8.73
C ALA A 127 -43.21 -15.28 -9.74
N VAL A 128 -42.32 -15.92 -10.51
CA VAL A 128 -42.71 -16.98 -11.46
C VAL A 128 -43.33 -18.17 -10.72
N LEU A 129 -42.77 -18.59 -9.59
CA LEU A 129 -43.32 -19.68 -8.78
C LEU A 129 -44.67 -19.33 -8.15
N ILE A 130 -44.82 -18.11 -7.65
CA ILE A 130 -46.07 -17.62 -7.05
C ILE A 130 -47.19 -17.59 -8.09
N VAL A 131 -46.92 -16.99 -9.26
CA VAL A 131 -47.89 -16.90 -10.36
C VAL A 131 -48.20 -18.29 -10.93
N GLY A 132 -47.17 -19.12 -11.17
CA GLY A 132 -47.33 -20.46 -11.74
C GLY A 132 -48.11 -21.43 -10.86
N ASN A 133 -48.13 -21.22 -9.54
CA ASN A 133 -48.91 -22.02 -8.59
C ASN A 133 -50.22 -21.34 -8.14
N GLY A 134 -50.54 -20.16 -8.68
CA GLY A 134 -51.77 -19.43 -8.34
C GLY A 134 -51.79 -18.84 -6.92
N TYR A 135 -50.64 -18.70 -6.25
CA TYR A 135 -50.52 -18.15 -4.90
C TYR A 135 -50.55 -16.61 -4.87
N LEU A 136 -51.47 -15.98 -5.60
CA LEU A 136 -51.58 -14.52 -5.66
C LEU A 136 -52.20 -13.99 -4.36
N SER A 137 -51.35 -13.63 -3.40
CA SER A 137 -51.76 -12.89 -2.21
C SER A 137 -50.73 -11.82 -1.86
N GLU A 138 -51.17 -10.80 -1.13
CA GLU A 138 -50.29 -9.75 -0.62
C GLU A 138 -49.20 -10.35 0.31
N THR A 139 -49.56 -11.39 1.05
CA THR A 139 -48.66 -12.10 1.98
C THR A 139 -47.53 -12.83 1.25
N THR A 140 -47.82 -13.56 0.17
CA THR A 140 -46.79 -14.29 -0.59
C THR A 140 -45.87 -13.34 -1.35
N THR A 141 -46.41 -12.22 -1.82
CA THR A 141 -45.65 -11.15 -2.46
C THR A 141 -44.69 -10.49 -1.45
N ALA A 142 -45.14 -10.23 -0.23
CA ALA A 142 -44.29 -9.71 0.85
C ALA A 142 -43.15 -10.67 1.22
N TRP A 143 -43.43 -11.98 1.29
CA TRP A 143 -42.40 -13.00 1.51
C TRP A 143 -41.37 -13.07 0.38
N ALA A 144 -41.80 -12.93 -0.87
CA ALA A 144 -40.88 -12.91 -2.02
C ALA A 144 -39.88 -11.74 -1.95
N TYR A 145 -40.36 -10.53 -1.64
CA TYR A 145 -39.48 -9.38 -1.44
C TYR A 145 -38.57 -9.53 -0.21
N GLY A 146 -39.11 -10.04 0.90
CA GLY A 146 -38.34 -10.29 2.12
C GLY A 146 -37.19 -11.28 1.91
N LEU A 147 -37.47 -12.40 1.24
CA LEU A 147 -36.46 -13.40 0.90
C LEU A 147 -35.46 -12.87 -0.12
N GLY A 148 -35.92 -12.13 -1.14
CA GLY A 148 -35.03 -11.47 -2.10
C GLY A 148 -34.05 -10.50 -1.44
N GLY A 149 -34.52 -9.71 -0.48
CA GLY A 149 -33.68 -8.83 0.33
C GLY A 149 -32.64 -9.58 1.17
N LEU A 150 -33.03 -10.70 1.80
CA LEU A 150 -32.11 -11.56 2.55
C LEU A 150 -31.03 -12.17 1.66
N PHE A 151 -31.39 -12.67 0.48
CA PHE A 151 -30.42 -13.19 -0.49
C PHE A 151 -29.48 -12.11 -1.00
N ALA A 152 -29.97 -10.89 -1.24
CA ALA A 152 -29.15 -9.75 -1.64
C ALA A 152 -28.10 -9.40 -0.57
N LEU A 153 -28.51 -9.33 0.70
CA LEU A 153 -27.61 -9.06 1.83
C LEU A 153 -26.58 -10.17 2.01
N ALA A 154 -27.01 -11.44 1.99
CA ALA A 154 -26.11 -12.58 2.14
C ALA A 154 -25.06 -12.64 1.02
N ALA A 155 -25.47 -12.44 -0.23
CA ALA A 155 -24.57 -12.42 -1.38
C ALA A 155 -23.60 -11.23 -1.32
N GLY A 156 -24.08 -10.04 -0.97
CA GLY A 156 -23.24 -8.84 -0.82
C GLY A 156 -22.17 -9.02 0.26
N ILE A 157 -22.56 -9.48 1.46
CA ILE A 157 -21.64 -9.73 2.58
C ILE A 157 -20.62 -10.81 2.22
N TRP A 158 -21.06 -11.91 1.62
CA TRP A 158 -20.16 -13.00 1.21
C TRP A 158 -19.12 -12.53 0.19
N THR A 159 -19.53 -11.74 -0.79
CA THR A 159 -18.64 -11.21 -1.84
C THR A 159 -17.63 -10.22 -1.26
N ALA A 160 -18.07 -9.32 -0.38
CA ALA A 160 -17.19 -8.40 0.35
C ALA A 160 -16.14 -9.16 1.18
N ALA A 161 -16.58 -10.17 1.95
CA ALA A 161 -15.69 -10.98 2.79
C ALA A 161 -14.67 -11.77 1.96
N ARG A 162 -15.09 -12.35 0.84
CA ARG A 162 -14.20 -13.12 -0.05
C ARG A 162 -13.16 -12.23 -0.71
N TRP A 163 -13.56 -11.04 -1.17
CA TRP A 163 -12.66 -10.09 -1.81
C TRP A 163 -11.68 -9.44 -0.82
N TRP A 164 -12.11 -9.25 0.44
CA TRP A 164 -11.24 -8.80 1.52
C TRP A 164 -10.13 -9.82 1.83
N ARG A 165 -10.45 -11.12 1.85
CA ARG A 165 -9.47 -12.19 2.10
C ARG A 165 -8.51 -12.45 0.94
N ALA A 166 -8.83 -12.01 -0.28
CA ALA A 166 -8.09 -12.36 -1.50
C ALA A 166 -6.99 -11.38 -1.92
N GLY A 167 -6.74 -10.30 -1.17
CA GLY A 167 -5.66 -9.36 -1.49
C GLY A 167 -5.07 -8.66 -0.28
#